data_AF-W7DWX2-F1
#
_entry.id   AF-W7DWX2-F1
#
_cell.length_a   1.000
_cell.length_b   1.000
_cell.length_c   1.000
_cell.angle_alpha   90.00
_cell.angle_beta   90.00
_cell.angle_gamma   90.00
#
_symmetry.space_group_name_H-M   'P 1'
#
loop_
_entity.id
_entity.type
_entity.pdbx_description
1 polymer ?
#
loop_
_entity_poly.entity_id
_entity_poly.type
_entity_poly.pdbx_seq_one_letter_code
_entity_poly.pdbx_strand_id
1 'polypeptide(L)' 'MTKCKVLKTFRDVHTKEVYKKNQVIEMTDDRILEVEKNLDASFLKQQEEPKEEPKEEPKETVKK' A
#
# COMPACT_ATOMS: atom_id res chain seq x y z
N MET A 1 7.69 -13.38 -1.98
CA MET A 1 7.60 -12.03 -1.39
C MET A 1 7.36 -11.08 -2.54
N THR A 2 6.55 -10.06 -2.30
CA THR A 2 6.03 -9.17 -3.33
C THR A 2 6.65 -7.79 -3.19
N LYS A 3 7.20 -7.27 -4.29
CA LYS A 3 7.76 -5.92 -4.31
C LYS A 3 6.65 -4.89 -4.37
N CYS A 4 6.67 -3.94 -3.43
CA CYS A 4 5.70 -2.87 -3.33
C CYS A 4 6.38 -1.52 -3.25
N LYS A 5 5.83 -0.55 -3.97
CA LYS A 5 6.19 0.85 -3.83
C LYS A 5 5.30 1.52 -2.81
N VAL A 6 5.92 2.12 -1.82
CA VAL A 6 5.27 2.91 -0.77
C VAL A 6 4.81 4.22 -1.38
N LEU A 7 3.50 4.47 -1.38
CA LEU A 7 2.91 5.72 -1.88
C LEU A 7 2.76 6.77 -0.78
N LYS A 8 2.65 6.32 0.48
CA LYS A 8 2.51 7.17 1.67
C LYS A 8 3.36 6.61 2.80
N THR A 9 4.01 7.49 3.55
CA THR A 9 4.84 7.08 4.68
C THR A 9 3.97 6.37 5.72
N PHE A 10 4.38 5.19 6.17
CA PHE A 10 3.72 4.46 7.25
C PHE A 10 4.74 3.78 8.16
N ARG A 11 4.29 3.40 9.35
CA ARG A 11 5.09 2.66 10.33
C ARG A 11 4.56 1.23 10.40
N ASP A 12 5.44 0.27 10.19
CA ASP A 12 5.11 -1.13 10.36
C ASP A 12 4.92 -1.46 11.84
N VAL A 13 3.84 -2.16 12.18
CA VAL A 13 3.53 -2.46 13.58
C VAL A 13 4.41 -3.57 14.16
N HIS A 14 4.97 -4.44 13.31
CA HIS A 14 5.76 -5.62 13.68
C HIS A 14 7.25 -5.32 13.75
N THR A 15 7.80 -4.67 12.72
CA THR A 15 9.23 -4.29 12.67
C THR A 15 9.49 -2.95 13.34
N LYS A 16 8.44 -2.15 13.59
CA LYS A 16 8.51 -0.75 14.04
C LYS A 16 9.22 0.19 13.07
N GLU A 17 9.57 -0.29 11.88
CA GLU A 17 10.28 0.47 10.85
C GLU A 17 9.35 1.48 10.17
N VAL A 18 9.91 2.61 9.75
CA VAL A 18 9.16 3.68 9.06
C VAL A 18 9.52 3.66 7.59
N TYR A 19 8.58 3.21 6.77
CA TYR A 19 8.72 3.19 5.33
C TYR A 19 8.32 4.54 4.75
N LYS A 20 9.19 5.13 3.92
CA LYS A 20 9.00 6.48 3.37
C LYS A 20 8.28 6.42 2.02
N LYS A 21 7.51 7.46 1.71
CA LYS A 21 6.94 7.66 0.37
C LYS A 21 8.01 7.52 -0.73
N ASN A 22 7.65 6.82 -1.80
CA ASN A 22 8.46 6.39 -2.94
C ASN A 22 9.54 5.32 -2.66
N GLN A 23 9.62 4.81 -1.44
CA GLN A 23 10.49 3.67 -1.15
C GLN A 23 9.93 2.39 -1.79
N VAL A 24 10.81 1.54 -2.30
CA VAL A 24 10.45 0.20 -2.76
C VAL A 24 10.85 -0.77 -1.67
N ILE A 25 9.89 -1.58 -1.23
CA ILE A 25 10.07 -2.56 -0.16
C ILE A 25 9.59 -3.91 -0.66
N GLU A 26 10.18 -4.98 -0.13
CA GLU A 26 9.78 -6.35 -0.42
C GLU A 26 9.16 -6.92 0.85
N MET A 27 7.90 -7.37 0.76
CA MET A 27 7.16 -7.93 1.89
C MET A 27 6.21 -9.05 1.43
N THR A 28 5.70 -9.84 2.36
CA THR A 28 4.75 -10.92 2.03
C THR A 28 3.36 -10.38 1.74
N ASP A 29 2.57 -11.14 0.97
CA ASP A 29 1.19 -10.76 0.61
C ASP A 29 0.29 -10.58 1.85
N ASP A 30 0.46 -11.39 2.89
CA ASP A 30 -0.21 -11.21 4.19
C ASP A 30 0.06 -9.84 4.81
N ARG A 31 1.30 -9.33 4.73
CA ARG A 31 1.66 -8.00 5.24
C ARG A 31 1.03 -6.90 4.40
N ILE A 32 0.97 -7.06 3.09
CA ILE A 32 0.34 -6.09 2.19
C ILE A 32 -1.15 -5.99 2.53
N LEU A 33 -1.85 -7.12 2.60
CA LEU A 33 -3.27 -7.17 2.97
C LEU A 33 -3.52 -6.59 4.36
N GLU A 34 -2.62 -6.82 5.32
CA GLU A 34 -2.72 -6.23 6.66
C GLU A 34 -2.59 -4.71 6.61
N VAL A 35 -1.67 -4.17 5.81
CA VAL A 35 -1.52 -2.71 5.62
C VAL A 35 -2.76 -2.12 4.94
N GLU A 36 -3.30 -2.76 3.91
CA GLU A 36 -4.51 -2.30 3.24
C GLU A 36 -5.73 -2.32 4.17
N LYS A 37 -5.84 -3.35 5.02
CA LYS A 37 -6.95 -3.51 5.98
C LYS A 37 -6.85 -2.58 7.18
N ASN A 38 -5.64 -2.29 7.67
CA ASN A 38 -5.44 -1.42 8.84
C ASN A 38 -5.34 0.06 8.48
N LEU A 39 -4.78 0.38 7.31
CA LEU A 39 -4.58 1.77 6.87
C LEU A 39 -5.51 2.11 5.71
N ASP A 40 -5.14 1.73 4.49
CA ASP A 40 -5.86 2.04 3.25
C ASP A 40 -5.07 1.41 2.07
N ALA A 41 -5.75 0.96 1.02
CA ALA A 41 -5.11 0.46 -0.21
C ALA A 41 -4.24 1.52 -0.93
N SER A 42 -4.38 2.79 -0.55
CA SER A 42 -3.62 3.92 -1.09
C SER A 42 -2.17 4.02 -0.55
N PHE A 43 -1.76 3.18 0.41
CA PHE A 43 -0.41 3.26 1.02
C PHE A 43 0.67 2.49 0.27
N LEU A 44 0.32 1.37 -0.37
CA LEU A 44 1.24 0.49 -1.07
C LEU A 44 0.75 0.29 -2.51
N LYS A 45 1.68 0.19 -3.45
CA LYS A 45 1.42 -0.19 -4.84
C LYS A 45 2.29 -1.37 -5.19
N GLN A 46 1.70 -2.54 -5.38
CA GLN A 46 2.42 -3.72 -5.84
C GLN A 46 3.08 -3.43 -7.20
N GLN A 47 4.35 -3.81 -7.34
CA GLN A 47 5.15 -3.61 -8.55
C GLN A 47 5.38 -4.91 -9.34
N GLU A 48 4.72 -6.01 -8.96
CA GLU A 48 4.78 -7.27 -9.69
C GLU A 48 3.63 -7.45 -10.69
N GLU A 49 3.95 -8.23 -11.73
CA GLU A 49 3.33 -8.35 -13.05
C GLU A 49 1.81 -8.60 -13.05
N PRO A 50 1.11 -8.22 -14.14
CA PRO A 50 -0.33 -7.94 -14.15
C PRO A 50 -1.14 -9.19 -13.81
N LYS A 51 -1.62 -9.26 -12.57
CA LYS A 51 -2.82 -10.02 -12.25
C LYS A 51 -3.93 -9.00 -12.08
N GLU A 52 -4.85 -9.02 -13.05
CA GLU A 52 -6.04 -8.20 -13.14
C GLU A 52 -6.73 -8.02 -11.78
N GLU A 53 -7.05 -6.78 -11.41
CA GLU A 53 -8.42 -6.33 -11.12
C GLU A 53 -8.43 -4.80 -10.87
N PRO A 54 -9.28 -4.03 -11.58
CA PRO A 54 -9.59 -2.66 -11.22
C PRO A 54 -10.76 -2.65 -10.25
N LYS A 55 -10.62 -1.95 -9.11
CA LYS A 55 -11.76 -1.28 -8.50
C LYS A 55 -11.30 -0.05 -7.73
N GLU A 56 -11.60 1.09 -8.34
CA GLU A 56 -11.71 2.39 -7.71
C GLU A 56 -12.61 2.32 -6.48
N GLU A 57 -12.26 3.06 -5.44
CA GLU A 57 -13.24 3.95 -4.81
C GLU A 57 -12.70 5.39 -4.86
N PRO A 58 -13.40 6.31 -5.54
CA PRO A 58 -12.99 7.70 -5.67
C PRO A 58 -13.28 8.45 -4.37
N LYS A 59 -12.29 9.16 -3.83
CA LYS A 59 -12.53 10.15 -2.77
C LYS A 59 -13.13 11.40 -3.41
N GLU A 60 -14.45 11.39 -3.59
CA GLU A 60 -15.21 12.58 -3.99
C GLU A 60 -15.11 13.63 -2.87
N THR A 61 -14.34 14.69 -3.12
CA THR A 61 -14.43 15.95 -2.36
C THR A 61 -14.92 17.02 -3.31
N VAL A 62 -16.24 17.09 -3.52
CA VAL A 62 -16.87 18.26 -4.13
C VAL A 62 -17.18 19.26 -3.02
N LYS A 63 -16.40 20.35 -3.00
CA LYS A 63 -16.76 21.59 -2.33
C LYS A 63 -17.73 22.35 -3.24
N LYS A 64 -18.95 22.62 -2.78
CA LYS A 64 -19.65 23.89 -3.03
C LYS A 64 -20.75 24.12 -2.01
#